data_AF-A0A545AVL5-F1
#
_entry.id   AF-A0A545AVL5-F1
#
_cell.length_a   1.000
_cell.length_b   1.000
_cell.length_c   1.000
_cell.angle_alpha   90.00
_cell.angle_beta   90.00
_cell.angle_gamma   90.00
#
_symmetry.space_group_name_H-M   'P 1'
#
loop_
_entity.id
_entity.type
_entity.pdbx_description
1 polymer ?
#
loop_
_entity_poly.entity_id
_entity_poly.type
_entity_poly.pdbx_seq_one_letter_code
_entity_poly.pdbx_strand_id
1 'polypeptide(L)'
;MSSLVAVLAGLGVVVLVAIGVGVAAQVRHRRWGPMTGGHAHNDYRHHRPLLAALDQGFTSVEVDIWPHQDADGTPTLLVGHDEADLERWRTLRGLYLDPLARRVAAQGRVQPGYDRPFQLLVEIKNDPEWCWELLAAELDEYSSMLTRFEGDEIHPGAVTVVITGKPPREALAAAPVRYAACDGSLSAVGSDLPASLVPLCSEKWSWKFQWDGRGEMPAEEREKLRDWVAKAHAEGRTVRFWGVPAHSRKTRNAFWREMREAKVDYLGTDDLAALRAFMTTR
;
A
#
# COMPACT_ATOMS: atom_id res chain seq x y z
N MET A 1 56.82 76.57 -2.98
CA MET A 1 57.18 75.28 -3.60
C MET A 1 56.02 74.88 -4.48
N SER A 2 56.19 75.04 -5.78
CA SER A 2 55.12 75.08 -6.79
C SER A 2 54.56 73.69 -7.06
N SER A 3 53.23 73.53 -7.10
CA SER A 3 52.51 72.78 -8.15
C SER A 3 51.01 72.92 -7.95
N LEU A 4 50.36 73.43 -9.00
CA LEU A 4 48.96 73.82 -9.10
C LEU A 4 48.18 72.67 -9.77
N VAL A 5 47.06 72.29 -9.15
CA VAL A 5 45.77 71.88 -9.72
C VAL A 5 45.77 71.00 -10.99
N ALA A 6 45.18 69.81 -10.88
CA ALA A 6 44.38 69.21 -11.95
C ALA A 6 43.18 68.45 -11.35
N VAL A 7 41.99 68.90 -11.72
CA VAL A 7 40.68 68.43 -11.27
C VAL A 7 40.15 67.35 -12.21
N LEU A 8 39.83 66.20 -11.60
CA LEU A 8 38.75 65.23 -11.85
C LEU A 8 38.36 64.88 -13.30
N ALA A 9 38.61 63.62 -13.66
CA ALA A 9 37.66 62.80 -14.43
C ALA A 9 37.65 61.39 -13.84
N GLY A 10 36.53 61.01 -13.22
CA GLY A 10 36.33 59.72 -12.58
C GLY A 10 36.14 58.60 -13.59
N LEU A 11 36.82 57.47 -13.37
CA LEU A 11 36.45 56.17 -13.92
C LEU A 11 36.02 55.27 -12.75
N GLY A 12 34.73 55.00 -12.69
CA GLY A 12 34.14 54.03 -11.77
C GLY A 12 34.57 52.61 -12.14
N VAL A 13 35.17 51.92 -11.18
CA VAL A 13 35.43 50.48 -11.23
C VAL A 13 34.09 49.76 -11.05
N VAL A 14 33.61 49.08 -12.09
CA VAL A 14 32.50 48.12 -11.99
C VAL A 14 33.10 46.74 -11.77
N VAL A 15 33.12 46.28 -10.51
CA VAL A 15 33.32 44.87 -10.18
C VAL A 15 31.96 44.19 -10.27
N LEU A 16 31.76 43.38 -11.30
CA LEU A 16 30.61 42.49 -11.43
C LEU A 16 30.81 41.30 -10.48
N VAL A 17 30.17 41.35 -9.30
CA VAL A 17 30.02 40.18 -8.43
C VAL A 17 28.87 39.33 -8.97
N ALA A 18 29.21 38.24 -9.66
CA ALA A 18 28.24 37.23 -10.07
C ALA A 18 27.79 36.43 -8.83
N ILE A 19 26.68 36.84 -8.21
CA ILE A 19 25.99 36.03 -7.21
C ILE A 19 25.16 34.99 -7.97
N GLY A 20 25.74 33.82 -8.19
CA GLY A 20 25.01 32.64 -8.64
C GLY A 20 24.06 32.16 -7.54
N VAL A 21 22.82 32.64 -7.54
CA VAL A 21 21.74 32.04 -6.75
C VAL A 21 21.29 30.79 -7.48
N GLY A 22 21.82 29.63 -7.06
CA GLY A 22 21.26 28.34 -7.43
C GLY A 22 19.86 28.20 -6.86
N VAL A 23 18.84 28.51 -7.66
CA VAL A 23 17.46 28.15 -7.33
C VAL A 23 17.33 26.65 -7.58
N ALA A 24 17.58 25.85 -6.54
CA ALA A 24 17.12 24.48 -6.52
C ALA A 24 15.60 24.52 -6.59
N ALA A 25 15.04 24.23 -7.77
CA ALA A 25 13.61 24.03 -7.94
C ALA A 25 13.20 22.85 -7.06
N GLN A 26 12.69 23.12 -5.86
CA GLN A 26 11.97 22.12 -5.09
C GLN A 26 10.73 21.75 -5.91
N VAL A 27 10.83 20.65 -6.66
CA VAL A 27 9.67 19.99 -7.24
C VAL A 27 8.77 19.63 -6.05
N ARG A 28 7.77 20.48 -5.80
CA ARG A 28 6.70 20.16 -4.86
C ARG A 28 5.94 19.00 -5.45
N HIS A 29 6.31 17.78 -5.06
CA HIS A 29 5.48 16.61 -5.30
C HIS A 29 4.10 16.92 -4.71
N ARG A 30 3.09 17.03 -5.59
CA ARG A 30 1.70 17.19 -5.17
C ARG A 30 1.33 15.95 -4.36
N ARG A 31 1.21 16.13 -3.04
CA ARG A 31 0.65 15.11 -2.15
C ARG A 31 -0.85 15.24 -2.17
N TRP A 32 -1.52 14.19 -2.62
CA TRP A 32 -2.98 14.11 -2.61
C TRP A 32 -3.47 13.72 -1.22
N GLY A 33 -4.70 14.13 -0.88
CA GLY A 33 -5.38 13.66 0.33
C GLY A 33 -5.64 12.15 0.29
N PRO A 34 -5.98 11.54 1.43
CA PRO A 34 -6.19 10.10 1.52
C PRO A 34 -7.37 9.65 0.64
N MET A 35 -7.12 8.61 -0.14
CA MET A 35 -8.12 7.86 -0.90
C MET A 35 -8.46 6.62 -0.14
N THR A 36 -9.44 6.80 0.74
CA THR A 36 -10.15 5.72 1.41
C THR A 36 -10.45 4.61 0.39
N GLY A 37 -9.94 3.41 0.67
CA GLY A 37 -10.15 2.22 -0.15
C GLY A 37 -9.28 2.13 -1.41
N GLY A 38 -8.35 3.06 -1.63
CA GLY A 38 -7.38 2.95 -2.71
C GLY A 38 -6.31 1.90 -2.40
N HIS A 39 -6.19 0.87 -3.24
CA HIS A 39 -5.22 -0.22 -3.08
C HIS A 39 -4.25 -0.29 -4.27
N ALA A 40 -2.96 -0.11 -3.99
CA ALA A 40 -1.88 -0.21 -4.97
C ALA A 40 -1.47 -1.67 -5.11
N HIS A 41 -1.93 -2.32 -6.17
CA HIS A 41 -1.62 -3.70 -6.49
C HIS A 41 -0.20 -3.78 -7.07
N ASN A 42 0.56 -4.80 -6.66
CA ASN A 42 1.97 -4.95 -7.03
C ASN A 42 2.82 -3.67 -6.83
N ASP A 43 2.66 -2.98 -5.69
CA ASP A 43 3.26 -1.65 -5.48
C ASP A 43 4.79 -1.65 -5.63
N TYR A 44 5.43 -2.78 -5.34
CA TYR A 44 6.86 -3.00 -5.52
C TYR A 44 7.34 -2.85 -6.97
N ARG A 45 6.45 -2.94 -7.97
CA ARG A 45 6.82 -2.74 -9.38
C ARG A 45 7.02 -1.26 -9.73
N HIS A 46 6.63 -0.33 -8.86
CA HIS A 46 6.86 1.09 -9.08
C HIS A 46 8.31 1.49 -8.77
N HIS A 47 8.79 2.55 -9.43
CA HIS A 47 10.16 3.05 -9.24
C HIS A 47 10.45 3.52 -7.79
N ARG A 48 9.43 4.04 -7.12
CA ARG A 48 9.49 4.42 -5.70
C ARG A 48 8.39 3.65 -4.94
N PRO A 49 8.60 2.36 -4.63
CA PRO A 49 7.64 1.57 -3.86
C PRO A 49 7.26 2.31 -2.57
N LEU A 50 6.01 2.11 -2.15
CA LEU A 50 5.28 2.77 -1.08
C LEU A 50 5.11 4.28 -1.30
N LEU A 51 6.19 5.01 -1.55
CA LEU A 51 6.18 6.47 -1.66
C LEU A 51 5.35 6.96 -2.85
N ALA A 52 5.37 6.26 -3.99
CA ALA A 52 4.54 6.61 -5.15
C ALA A 52 3.05 6.48 -4.83
N ALA A 53 2.65 5.38 -4.19
CA ALA A 53 1.28 5.18 -3.72
C ALA A 53 0.89 6.22 -2.66
N LEU A 54 1.77 6.49 -1.69
CA LEU A 54 1.52 7.48 -0.65
C LEU A 54 1.41 8.91 -1.19
N ASP A 55 2.27 9.31 -2.12
CA ASP A 55 2.21 10.61 -2.80
C ASP A 55 0.87 10.76 -3.56
N GLN A 56 0.37 9.65 -4.09
CA GLN A 56 -0.95 9.55 -4.68
C GLN A 56 -2.07 9.31 -3.68
N GLY A 57 -1.85 9.36 -2.37
CA GLY A 57 -2.90 9.28 -1.34
C GLY A 57 -3.49 7.88 -1.12
N PHE A 58 -2.89 6.81 -1.63
CA PHE A 58 -3.37 5.44 -1.37
C PHE A 58 -3.35 5.11 0.13
N THR A 59 -4.31 4.29 0.56
CA THR A 59 -4.45 3.83 1.95
C THR A 59 -4.15 2.34 2.12
N SER A 60 -3.80 1.66 1.03
CA SER A 60 -3.35 0.28 1.02
C SER A 60 -2.37 0.03 -0.12
N VAL A 61 -1.41 -0.86 0.10
CA VAL A 61 -0.44 -1.35 -0.90
C VAL A 61 -0.28 -2.86 -0.77
N GLU A 62 0.16 -3.51 -1.84
CA GLU A 62 0.53 -4.92 -1.87
C GLU A 62 2.01 -5.12 -2.19
N VAL A 63 2.65 -6.04 -1.46
CA VAL A 63 4.05 -6.43 -1.64
C VAL A 63 4.20 -7.94 -1.69
N ASP A 64 4.95 -8.41 -2.68
CA ASP A 64 5.31 -9.82 -2.84
C ASP A 64 6.65 -10.06 -2.15
N ILE A 65 6.72 -11.04 -1.25
CA ILE A 65 7.91 -11.34 -0.46
C ILE A 65 8.39 -12.78 -0.61
N TRP A 66 9.70 -12.95 -0.45
CA TRP A 66 10.42 -14.21 -0.47
C TRP A 66 11.36 -14.27 0.74
N PRO A 67 11.33 -15.36 1.54
CA PRO A 67 12.41 -15.63 2.48
C PRO A 67 13.70 -15.94 1.72
N HIS A 68 14.80 -15.37 2.21
CA HIS A 68 16.13 -15.56 1.67
C HIS A 68 17.12 -15.67 2.82
N GLN A 69 18.25 -16.32 2.55
CA GLN A 69 19.38 -16.35 3.47
C GLN A 69 20.60 -15.77 2.74
N ASP A 70 21.11 -14.67 3.24
CA ASP A 70 22.28 -14.00 2.69
C ASP A 70 23.55 -14.86 2.86
N ALA A 71 24.62 -14.49 2.16
CA ALA A 71 25.87 -15.26 2.13
C ALA A 71 26.56 -15.41 3.51
N ASP A 72 26.26 -14.51 4.44
CA ASP A 72 26.75 -14.56 5.83
C ASP A 72 25.83 -15.37 6.76
N GLY A 73 24.74 -15.92 6.21
CA GLY A 73 23.75 -16.70 6.95
C GLY A 73 22.62 -15.86 7.55
N THR A 74 22.58 -14.56 7.32
CA THR A 74 21.50 -13.70 7.83
C THR A 74 20.22 -13.93 7.04
N PRO A 75 19.10 -14.31 7.69
CA PRO A 75 17.82 -14.41 7.01
C PRO A 75 17.24 -13.03 6.71
N THR A 76 16.63 -12.87 5.55
CA THR A 76 16.05 -11.61 5.07
C THR A 76 14.78 -11.86 4.26
N LEU A 77 13.86 -10.90 4.26
CA LEU A 77 12.68 -10.91 3.40
C LEU A 77 12.93 -10.01 2.19
N LEU A 78 13.15 -10.63 1.03
CA LEU A 78 13.31 -9.93 -0.25
C LEU A 78 11.96 -9.68 -0.91
N VAL A 79 11.91 -8.66 -1.76
CA VAL A 79 10.70 -8.21 -2.46
C VAL A 79 10.84 -8.46 -3.96
N GLY A 80 9.91 -9.22 -4.53
CA GLY A 80 9.86 -9.53 -5.96
C GLY A 80 8.72 -10.46 -6.33
N HIS A 81 8.33 -10.48 -7.61
CA HIS A 81 7.24 -11.34 -8.07
C HIS A 81 7.73 -12.77 -8.29
N ASP A 82 8.80 -12.89 -9.07
CA ASP A 82 9.47 -14.15 -9.38
C ASP A 82 10.85 -14.18 -8.71
N GLU A 83 11.38 -15.38 -8.45
CA GLU A 83 12.72 -15.56 -7.85
C GLU A 83 13.83 -14.85 -8.64
N ALA A 84 13.68 -14.76 -9.96
CA ALA A 84 14.60 -14.07 -10.86
C ALA A 84 14.61 -12.54 -10.70
N ASP A 85 13.57 -11.95 -10.11
CA ASP A 85 13.46 -10.51 -9.84
C ASP A 85 14.13 -10.10 -8.52
N LEU A 86 14.60 -11.06 -7.72
CA LEU A 86 15.08 -10.79 -6.38
C LEU A 86 16.44 -10.08 -6.39
N GLU A 87 16.47 -8.92 -5.74
CA GLU A 87 17.67 -8.15 -5.52
C GLU A 87 17.92 -8.02 -4.02
N ARG A 88 19.15 -8.30 -3.55
CA ARG A 88 19.51 -8.29 -2.12
C ARG A 88 19.20 -6.98 -1.39
N TRP A 89 19.20 -5.86 -2.11
CA TRP A 89 18.91 -4.54 -1.53
C TRP A 89 17.41 -4.20 -1.46
N ARG A 90 16.55 -4.99 -2.13
CA ARG A 90 15.09 -4.81 -2.16
C ARG A 90 14.43 -5.63 -1.04
N THR A 91 14.61 -5.19 0.20
CA THR A 91 14.04 -5.86 1.38
C THR A 91 12.67 -5.31 1.75
N LEU A 92 11.81 -6.13 2.39
CA LEU A 92 10.55 -5.69 2.97
C LEU A 92 10.79 -4.54 3.96
N ARG A 93 11.78 -4.72 4.84
CA ARG A 93 12.26 -3.70 5.78
C ARG A 93 12.49 -2.36 5.13
N GLY A 94 13.40 -2.32 4.15
CA GLY A 94 13.90 -1.08 3.56
C GLY A 94 12.87 -0.38 2.68
N LEU A 95 12.06 -1.15 1.96
CA LEU A 95 11.06 -0.60 1.03
C LEU A 95 9.75 -0.20 1.72
N TYR A 96 9.35 -0.88 2.79
CA TYR A 96 8.03 -0.70 3.39
C TYR A 96 8.06 -0.37 4.89
N LEU A 97 8.64 -1.23 5.73
CA LEU A 97 8.49 -1.09 7.18
C LEU A 97 9.22 0.14 7.74
N ASP A 98 10.47 0.35 7.35
CA ASP A 98 11.26 1.51 7.77
C ASP A 98 10.63 2.85 7.34
N PRO A 99 10.23 3.04 6.06
CA PRO A 99 9.54 4.27 5.67
C PRO A 99 8.18 4.47 6.36
N LEU A 100 7.41 3.40 6.60
CA LEU A 100 6.15 3.48 7.36
C LEU A 100 6.42 3.91 8.81
N ALA A 101 7.36 3.27 9.49
CA ALA A 101 7.73 3.56 10.87
C ALA A 101 8.18 5.02 11.04
N ARG A 102 9.07 5.51 10.14
CA ARG A 102 9.48 6.92 10.13
C ARG A 102 8.30 7.88 9.99
N ARG A 103 7.32 7.52 9.17
CA ARG A 103 6.13 8.35 8.91
C ARG A 103 5.18 8.36 10.11
N VAL A 104 4.94 7.19 10.71
CA VAL A 104 4.12 7.04 11.91
C VAL A 104 4.77 7.75 13.10
N ALA A 105 6.09 7.61 13.31
CA ALA A 105 6.80 8.34 14.37
C ALA A 105 6.68 9.86 14.23
N ALA A 106 6.68 10.38 12.99
CA ALA A 106 6.59 11.81 12.74
C ALA A 106 5.15 12.38 12.84
N GLN A 107 4.11 11.55 12.63
CA GLN A 107 2.75 12.05 12.39
C GLN A 107 1.64 11.31 13.17
N GLY A 108 1.98 10.22 13.86
CA GLY A 108 1.05 9.29 14.50
C GLY A 108 0.23 8.44 13.54
N ARG A 109 0.44 8.59 12.22
CA ARG A 109 -0.37 7.95 11.16
C ARG A 109 0.43 7.84 9.85
N VAL A 110 -0.03 6.98 8.95
CA VAL A 110 0.57 6.85 7.61
C VAL A 110 0.05 7.92 6.66
N GLN A 111 -1.26 8.14 6.51
CA GLN A 111 -1.77 9.20 5.64
C GLN A 111 -2.33 10.37 6.47
N PRO A 112 -1.88 11.62 6.23
CA PRO A 112 -2.48 12.78 6.87
C PRO A 112 -3.98 12.85 6.63
N GLY A 113 -4.78 13.06 7.68
CA GLY A 113 -6.24 13.10 7.59
C GLY A 113 -6.92 11.74 7.36
N TYR A 114 -6.18 10.63 7.50
CA TYR A 114 -6.74 9.29 7.52
C TYR A 114 -6.63 8.72 8.94
N ASP A 115 -7.76 8.45 9.57
CA ASP A 115 -7.86 7.96 10.96
C ASP A 115 -8.00 6.44 11.07
N ARG A 116 -7.87 5.72 9.94
CA ARG A 116 -7.89 4.25 9.91
C ARG A 116 -6.48 3.69 9.68
N PRO A 117 -6.21 2.43 10.06
CA PRO A 117 -4.95 1.79 9.74
C PRO A 117 -4.72 1.77 8.23
N PHE A 118 -3.48 2.03 7.83
CA PHE A 118 -3.03 1.76 6.46
C PHE A 118 -2.85 0.26 6.28
N GLN A 119 -3.37 -0.31 5.19
CA GLN A 119 -3.29 -1.75 4.96
C GLN A 119 -2.05 -2.11 4.13
N LEU A 120 -1.09 -2.80 4.75
CA LEU A 120 -0.01 -3.49 4.05
C LEU A 120 -0.48 -4.93 3.76
N LEU A 121 -0.71 -5.25 2.48
CA LEU A 121 -1.03 -6.60 2.04
C LEU A 121 0.28 -7.29 1.61
N VAL A 122 0.59 -8.42 2.22
CA VAL A 122 1.87 -9.14 2.01
C VAL A 122 1.59 -10.49 1.36
N GLU A 123 2.01 -10.68 0.12
CA GLU A 123 1.90 -11.97 -0.56
C GLU A 123 3.17 -12.79 -0.36
N ILE A 124 3.02 -13.96 0.26
CA ILE A 124 4.12 -14.92 0.43
C ILE A 124 4.25 -15.77 -0.84
N LYS A 125 5.41 -15.73 -1.49
CA LYS A 125 5.64 -16.43 -2.76
C LYS A 125 6.24 -17.83 -2.63
N ASN A 126 7.00 -18.11 -1.58
CA ASN A 126 7.48 -19.46 -1.28
C ASN A 126 7.52 -19.74 0.24
N ASP A 127 7.76 -21.00 0.60
CA ASP A 127 8.11 -21.47 1.96
C ASP A 127 7.34 -20.76 3.08
N PRO A 128 6.00 -20.92 3.14
CA PRO A 128 5.14 -20.07 3.96
C PRO A 128 5.45 -20.12 5.45
N GLU A 129 5.84 -21.27 5.98
CA GLU A 129 6.23 -21.40 7.39
C GLU A 129 7.50 -20.61 7.70
N TRP A 130 8.56 -20.77 6.90
CA TRP A 130 9.81 -20.03 7.09
C TRP A 130 9.61 -18.53 6.86
N CYS A 131 8.87 -18.17 5.81
CA CYS A 131 8.52 -16.77 5.54
C CYS A 131 7.75 -16.14 6.70
N TRP A 132 6.84 -16.88 7.34
CA TRP A 132 6.12 -16.41 8.52
C TRP A 132 7.03 -16.27 9.75
N GLU A 133 7.94 -17.20 10.01
CA GLU A 133 8.91 -17.06 11.09
C GLU A 133 9.73 -15.76 10.95
N LEU A 134 10.25 -15.51 9.74
CA LEU A 134 11.00 -14.29 9.45
C LEU A 134 10.14 -13.03 9.54
N LEU A 135 8.94 -13.07 8.98
CA LEU A 135 8.01 -11.94 8.98
C LEU A 135 7.54 -11.60 10.40
N ALA A 136 7.20 -12.60 11.21
CA ALA A 136 6.78 -12.40 12.59
C ALA A 136 7.90 -11.74 13.42
N ALA A 137 9.14 -12.20 13.26
CA ALA A 137 10.30 -11.60 13.92
C ALA A 137 10.54 -10.16 13.47
N GLU A 138 10.47 -9.90 12.16
CA GLU A 138 10.65 -8.55 11.62
C GLU A 138 9.54 -7.60 12.08
N LEU A 139 8.27 -8.04 12.09
CA LEU A 139 7.13 -7.23 12.53
C LEU A 139 7.15 -6.90 14.02
N ASP A 140 7.72 -7.76 14.88
CA ASP A 140 7.83 -7.52 16.31
C ASP A 140 8.64 -6.24 16.62
N GLU A 141 9.70 -5.99 15.84
CA GLU A 141 10.51 -4.76 15.92
C GLU A 141 9.70 -3.48 15.60
N TYR A 142 8.57 -3.62 14.91
CA TYR A 142 7.68 -2.52 14.54
C TYR A 142 6.36 -2.53 15.32
N SER A 143 6.22 -3.38 16.34
CA SER A 143 5.01 -3.59 17.14
C SER A 143 4.26 -2.30 17.53
N SER A 144 4.98 -1.24 17.88
CA SER A 144 4.38 0.06 18.27
C SER A 144 3.55 0.76 17.19
N MET A 145 3.77 0.47 15.90
CA MET A 145 2.99 1.03 14.79
C MET A 145 1.93 0.08 14.24
N LEU A 146 2.01 -1.20 14.57
CA LEU A 146 1.22 -2.26 13.95
C LEU A 146 -0.07 -2.54 14.72
N THR A 147 -1.11 -2.95 14.01
CA THR A 147 -2.30 -3.55 14.60
C THR A 147 -1.91 -4.85 15.27
N ARG A 148 -2.19 -4.96 16.58
CA ARG A 148 -1.95 -6.17 17.38
C ARG A 148 -3.22 -7.01 17.43
N PHE A 149 -3.07 -8.31 17.20
CA PHE A 149 -4.13 -9.30 17.37
C PHE A 149 -3.78 -10.20 18.55
N GLU A 150 -4.72 -10.35 19.48
CA GLU A 150 -4.56 -11.13 20.71
C GLU A 150 -5.83 -11.94 20.95
N GLY A 151 -5.80 -13.22 20.60
CA GLY A 151 -7.01 -14.03 20.46
C GLY A 151 -7.99 -13.41 19.45
N ASP A 152 -9.20 -13.11 19.92
CA ASP A 152 -10.25 -12.43 19.12
C ASP A 152 -10.21 -10.90 19.22
N GLU A 153 -9.35 -10.35 20.07
CA GLU A 153 -9.20 -8.91 20.18
C GLU A 153 -8.32 -8.34 19.06
N ILE A 154 -8.76 -7.21 18.51
CA ILE A 154 -8.02 -6.43 17.51
C ILE A 154 -7.73 -5.08 18.15
N HIS A 155 -6.45 -4.75 18.29
CA HIS A 155 -5.96 -3.48 18.83
C HIS A 155 -5.37 -2.67 17.66
N PRO A 156 -6.13 -1.73 17.05
CA PRO A 156 -5.71 -1.05 15.84
C PRO A 156 -4.45 -0.20 16.04
N GLY A 157 -3.48 -0.38 15.15
CA GLY A 157 -2.29 0.47 15.02
C GLY A 157 -2.43 1.46 13.86
N ALA A 158 -1.31 2.08 13.50
CA ALA A 158 -1.25 2.92 12.30
C ALA A 158 -1.19 2.10 11.00
N VAL A 159 -0.74 0.85 11.07
CA VAL A 159 -0.63 -0.09 9.96
C VAL A 159 -1.24 -1.43 10.35
N THR A 160 -2.10 -1.98 9.49
CA THR A 160 -2.54 -3.39 9.59
C THR A 160 -1.81 -4.19 8.53
N VAL A 161 -1.20 -5.32 8.93
CA VAL A 161 -0.58 -6.28 8.01
C VAL A 161 -1.55 -7.44 7.79
N VAL A 162 -1.81 -7.76 6.52
CA VAL A 162 -2.61 -8.93 6.13
C VAL A 162 -1.79 -9.76 5.15
N ILE A 163 -1.66 -11.05 5.40
CA ILE A 163 -0.97 -12.01 4.54
C ILE A 163 -1.96 -12.60 3.53
N THR A 164 -1.60 -12.60 2.26
CA THR A 164 -2.42 -13.11 1.13
C THR A 164 -1.74 -14.27 0.40
N GLY A 165 -2.50 -14.92 -0.49
CA GLY A 165 -2.04 -16.00 -1.36
C GLY A 165 -2.16 -17.35 -0.65
N LYS A 166 -1.10 -17.76 0.06
CA LYS A 166 -1.06 -19.01 0.84
C LYS A 166 -0.61 -18.73 2.28
N PRO A 167 -1.42 -17.98 3.06
CA PRO A 167 -1.06 -17.67 4.43
C PRO A 167 -0.92 -18.95 5.29
N PRO A 168 0.10 -19.05 6.17
CA PRO A 168 0.23 -20.15 7.13
C PRO A 168 -0.78 -19.96 8.27
N ARG A 169 -2.06 -20.24 7.97
CA ARG A 169 -3.19 -19.92 8.86
C ARG A 169 -3.10 -20.60 10.22
N GLU A 170 -2.61 -21.83 10.26
CA GLU A 170 -2.45 -22.59 11.51
C GLU A 170 -1.42 -21.92 12.42
N ALA A 171 -0.26 -21.53 11.87
CA ALA A 171 0.78 -20.81 12.62
C ALA A 171 0.29 -19.44 13.10
N LEU A 172 -0.45 -18.70 12.27
CA LEU A 172 -1.09 -17.44 12.66
C LEU A 172 -2.13 -17.62 13.77
N ALA A 173 -2.96 -18.65 13.69
CA ALA A 173 -3.99 -18.94 14.69
C ALA A 173 -3.39 -19.41 16.02
N ALA A 174 -2.25 -20.11 15.99
CA ALA A 174 -1.54 -20.59 17.16
C ALA A 174 -0.77 -19.49 17.91
N ALA A 175 -0.44 -18.37 17.24
CA ALA A 175 0.28 -17.26 17.85
C ALA A 175 -0.62 -16.50 18.85
N PRO A 176 -0.27 -16.44 20.15
CA PRO A 176 -1.10 -15.77 21.16
C PRO A 176 -1.16 -14.26 20.95
N VAL A 177 -0.06 -13.67 20.48
CA VAL A 177 0.03 -12.28 20.05
C VAL A 177 0.70 -12.26 18.68
N ARG A 178 0.10 -11.54 17.73
CA ARG A 178 0.65 -11.37 16.37
C ARG A 178 0.37 -9.98 15.83
N TYR A 179 1.23 -9.54 14.91
CA TYR A 179 1.12 -8.24 14.23
C TYR A 179 0.71 -8.34 12.75
N ALA A 180 0.25 -9.53 12.35
CA ALA A 180 -0.35 -9.77 11.05
C ALA A 180 -1.58 -10.66 11.20
N ALA A 181 -2.56 -10.48 10.32
CA ALA A 181 -3.64 -11.44 10.06
C ALA A 181 -3.47 -12.03 8.66
N CYS A 182 -4.42 -12.83 8.19
CA CYS A 182 -4.43 -13.31 6.81
C CYS A 182 -5.74 -12.98 6.10
N ASP A 183 -5.74 -13.06 4.78
CA ASP A 183 -6.99 -12.99 4.03
C ASP A 183 -7.65 -14.36 3.86
N GLY A 184 -8.89 -14.30 3.38
CA GLY A 184 -9.67 -15.44 2.94
C GLY A 184 -10.37 -15.14 1.64
N SER A 185 -10.84 -16.17 0.94
CA SER A 185 -11.78 -15.99 -0.17
C SER A 185 -13.17 -15.65 0.36
N LEU A 186 -14.16 -15.47 -0.53
CA LEU A 186 -15.55 -15.27 -0.09
C LEU A 186 -16.10 -16.45 0.73
N SER A 187 -15.50 -17.64 0.65
CA SER A 187 -15.94 -18.77 1.48
C SER A 187 -15.61 -18.62 2.96
N ALA A 188 -14.82 -17.60 3.35
CA ALA A 188 -14.59 -17.28 4.75
C ALA A 188 -15.82 -16.61 5.40
N VAL A 189 -16.68 -15.97 4.61
CA VAL A 189 -17.94 -15.40 5.10
C VAL A 189 -18.90 -16.55 5.43
N GLY A 190 -19.43 -16.53 6.65
CA GLY A 190 -20.27 -17.58 7.23
C GLY A 190 -19.49 -18.78 7.79
N SER A 191 -18.15 -18.69 7.85
CA SER A 191 -17.30 -19.72 8.48
C SER A 191 -17.03 -19.40 9.95
N ASP A 192 -16.52 -20.39 10.69
CA ASP A 192 -16.14 -20.25 12.10
C ASP A 192 -14.81 -19.49 12.31
N LEU A 193 -14.15 -19.03 11.23
CA LEU A 193 -12.90 -18.28 11.35
C LEU A 193 -13.17 -16.87 11.89
N PRO A 194 -12.54 -16.42 12.98
CA PRO A 194 -12.79 -15.09 13.51
C PRO A 194 -12.26 -13.99 12.58
N ALA A 195 -12.88 -12.81 12.61
CA ALA A 195 -12.41 -11.65 11.87
C ALA A 195 -11.03 -11.16 12.35
N SER A 196 -10.63 -11.48 13.59
CA SER A 196 -9.27 -11.24 14.08
C SER A 196 -8.22 -12.00 13.27
N LEU A 197 -8.54 -13.21 12.77
CA LEU A 197 -7.66 -14.02 11.93
C LEU A 197 -7.83 -13.71 10.45
N VAL A 198 -9.07 -13.51 10.01
CA VAL A 198 -9.42 -13.25 8.61
C VAL A 198 -10.22 -11.93 8.46
N PRO A 199 -9.58 -10.76 8.63
CA PRO A 199 -10.24 -9.46 8.55
C PRO A 199 -10.53 -9.00 7.11
N LEU A 200 -9.94 -9.66 6.11
CA LEU A 200 -10.07 -9.32 4.69
C LEU A 200 -10.54 -10.54 3.90
N CYS A 201 -11.61 -10.36 3.13
CA CYS A 201 -12.01 -11.28 2.07
C CYS A 201 -11.46 -10.76 0.73
N SER A 202 -10.43 -11.43 0.21
CA SER A 202 -9.85 -11.19 -1.13
C SER A 202 -10.29 -12.28 -2.10
N GLU A 203 -10.94 -11.92 -3.19
CA GLU A 203 -11.42 -12.90 -4.17
C GLU A 203 -11.00 -12.54 -5.59
N LYS A 204 -10.64 -13.55 -6.39
CA LYS A 204 -10.46 -13.34 -7.82
C LYS A 204 -11.80 -13.05 -8.45
N TRP A 205 -11.92 -11.93 -9.16
CA TRP A 205 -13.17 -11.54 -9.79
C TRP A 205 -13.75 -12.65 -10.69
N SER A 206 -12.93 -13.17 -11.60
CA SER A 206 -13.33 -14.18 -12.59
C SER A 206 -13.72 -15.54 -12.01
N TRP A 207 -13.48 -15.79 -10.71
CA TRP A 207 -13.94 -17.02 -10.07
C TRP A 207 -15.41 -16.97 -9.65
N LYS A 208 -15.98 -15.77 -9.49
CA LYS A 208 -17.34 -15.59 -8.96
C LYS A 208 -18.26 -14.83 -9.91
N PHE A 209 -17.69 -14.05 -10.81
CA PHE A 209 -18.39 -13.11 -11.67
C PHE A 209 -17.90 -13.24 -13.11
N GLN A 210 -18.79 -12.96 -14.07
CA GLN A 210 -18.50 -12.99 -15.50
C GLN A 210 -18.48 -11.58 -16.10
N TRP A 211 -19.14 -10.60 -15.45
CA TRP A 211 -19.18 -9.24 -15.93
C TRP A 211 -17.78 -8.61 -16.00
N ASP A 212 -17.41 -8.04 -17.14
CA ASP A 212 -16.06 -7.55 -17.41
C ASP A 212 -15.96 -6.01 -17.53
N GLY A 213 -16.95 -5.31 -16.99
CA GLY A 213 -17.04 -3.85 -17.10
C GLY A 213 -17.64 -3.35 -18.42
N ARG A 214 -18.03 -4.23 -19.35
CA ARG A 214 -18.76 -3.85 -20.57
C ARG A 214 -20.27 -3.90 -20.34
N GLY A 215 -20.96 -2.88 -20.84
CA GLY A 215 -22.41 -2.76 -20.67
C GLY A 215 -22.83 -2.60 -19.21
N GLU A 216 -24.11 -2.84 -18.95
CA GLU A 216 -24.63 -2.89 -17.58
C GLU A 216 -24.22 -4.21 -16.90
N MET A 217 -23.90 -4.15 -15.60
CA MET A 217 -23.70 -5.36 -14.80
C MET A 217 -25.01 -6.16 -14.73
N PRO A 218 -25.00 -7.48 -15.01
CA PRO A 218 -26.19 -8.32 -14.88
C PRO A 218 -26.79 -8.21 -13.47
N ALA A 219 -28.12 -8.07 -13.38
CA ALA A 219 -28.81 -7.83 -12.12
C ALA A 219 -28.51 -8.90 -11.05
N GLU A 220 -28.46 -10.17 -11.46
CA GLU A 220 -28.12 -11.30 -10.59
C GLU A 220 -26.68 -11.21 -10.04
N GLU A 221 -25.71 -10.83 -10.87
CA GLU A 221 -24.33 -10.63 -10.42
C GLU A 221 -24.24 -9.43 -9.47
N ARG A 222 -24.99 -8.35 -9.74
CA ARG A 222 -25.02 -7.15 -8.89
C ARG A 222 -25.63 -7.45 -7.52
N GLU A 223 -26.73 -8.21 -7.48
CA GLU A 223 -27.36 -8.67 -6.24
C GLU A 223 -26.41 -9.57 -5.45
N LYS A 224 -25.80 -10.55 -6.11
CA LYS A 224 -24.78 -11.43 -5.51
C LYS A 224 -23.63 -10.63 -4.89
N LEU A 225 -23.08 -9.66 -5.61
CA LEU A 225 -22.01 -8.79 -5.11
C LEU A 225 -22.44 -8.06 -3.83
N ARG A 226 -23.62 -7.43 -3.84
CA ARG A 226 -24.13 -6.68 -2.69
C ARG A 226 -24.40 -7.58 -1.48
N ASP A 227 -24.96 -8.75 -1.68
CA ASP A 227 -25.20 -9.74 -0.63
C ASP A 227 -23.88 -10.20 0.03
N TRP A 228 -22.86 -10.52 -0.77
CA TRP A 228 -21.55 -10.89 -0.23
C TRP A 228 -20.89 -9.78 0.57
N VAL A 229 -20.89 -8.54 0.05
CA VAL A 229 -20.31 -7.40 0.78
C VAL A 229 -21.07 -7.16 2.09
N ALA A 230 -22.40 -7.21 2.06
CA ALA A 230 -23.21 -7.02 3.26
C ALA A 230 -22.94 -8.09 4.33
N LYS A 231 -22.82 -9.37 3.93
CA LYS A 231 -22.49 -10.48 4.85
C LYS A 231 -21.07 -10.36 5.42
N ALA A 232 -20.08 -10.03 4.59
CA ALA A 232 -18.72 -9.80 5.06
C ALA A 232 -18.66 -8.65 6.09
N HIS A 233 -19.35 -7.53 5.81
CA HIS A 233 -19.42 -6.39 6.72
C HIS A 233 -20.16 -6.73 8.03
N ALA A 234 -21.21 -7.56 7.97
CA ALA A 234 -21.92 -8.05 9.17
C ALA A 234 -21.02 -8.89 10.09
N GLU A 235 -19.98 -9.53 9.54
CA GLU A 235 -18.96 -10.28 10.26
C GLU A 235 -17.73 -9.44 10.62
N GLY A 236 -17.74 -8.13 10.39
CA GLY A 236 -16.61 -7.25 10.68
C GLY A 236 -15.41 -7.43 9.73
N ARG A 237 -15.62 -8.03 8.55
CA ARG A 237 -14.60 -8.23 7.53
C ARG A 237 -14.69 -7.14 6.46
N THR A 238 -13.57 -6.86 5.82
CA THR A 238 -13.48 -6.01 4.63
C THR A 238 -13.42 -6.85 3.35
N VAL A 239 -13.69 -6.25 2.18
CA VAL A 239 -13.72 -6.94 0.89
C VAL A 239 -12.80 -6.29 -0.14
N ARG A 240 -12.07 -7.13 -0.88
CA ARG A 240 -11.23 -6.77 -2.04
C ARG A 240 -11.47 -7.76 -3.17
N PHE A 241 -11.41 -7.27 -4.41
CA PHE A 241 -11.32 -8.12 -5.58
C PHE A 241 -9.99 -7.91 -6.32
N TRP A 242 -9.40 -8.99 -6.80
CA TRP A 242 -8.19 -8.99 -7.64
C TRP A 242 -8.47 -9.68 -8.98
N GLY A 243 -7.54 -9.53 -9.94
CA GLY A 243 -7.75 -10.01 -11.31
C GLY A 243 -8.96 -9.36 -11.97
N VAL A 244 -9.16 -8.07 -11.70
CA VAL A 244 -10.34 -7.30 -12.10
C VAL A 244 -10.26 -6.86 -13.57
N PRO A 245 -11.41 -6.62 -14.24
CA PRO A 245 -11.43 -6.21 -15.64
C PRO A 245 -10.72 -4.87 -15.87
N ALA A 246 -9.67 -4.88 -16.72
CA ALA A 246 -8.82 -3.71 -16.94
C ALA A 246 -8.59 -3.31 -18.42
N HIS A 247 -9.27 -3.96 -19.36
CA HIS A 247 -9.02 -3.88 -20.81
C HIS A 247 -9.07 -2.45 -21.40
N SER A 248 -9.83 -1.54 -20.80
CA SER A 248 -9.90 -0.15 -21.23
C SER A 248 -10.17 0.78 -20.04
N ARG A 249 -9.89 2.08 -20.19
CA ARG A 249 -10.29 3.09 -19.20
C ARG A 249 -11.80 3.07 -18.91
N LYS A 250 -12.62 2.83 -19.94
CA LYS A 250 -14.08 2.77 -19.80
C LYS A 250 -14.51 1.60 -18.92
N THR A 251 -14.01 0.40 -19.20
CA THR A 251 -14.35 -0.81 -18.43
C THR A 251 -13.80 -0.76 -17.01
N ARG A 252 -12.57 -0.26 -16.79
CA ARG A 252 -12.03 -0.01 -15.45
C ARG A 252 -12.91 0.94 -14.63
N ASN A 253 -13.28 2.08 -15.21
CA ASN A 253 -14.10 3.07 -14.50
C ASN A 253 -15.53 2.56 -14.25
N ALA A 254 -16.08 1.73 -15.15
CA ALA A 254 -17.36 1.06 -14.92
C ALA A 254 -17.25 0.08 -13.75
N PHE A 255 -16.20 -0.76 -13.75
CA PHE A 255 -15.93 -1.72 -12.69
C PHE A 255 -15.78 -1.04 -11.32
N TRP A 256 -14.91 -0.04 -11.21
CA TRP A 256 -14.71 0.70 -9.96
C TRP A 256 -15.98 1.40 -9.47
N ARG A 257 -16.88 1.82 -10.38
CA ARG A 257 -18.16 2.42 -10.02
C ARG A 257 -19.10 1.40 -9.37
N GLU A 258 -19.27 0.22 -9.98
CA GLU A 258 -20.10 -0.84 -9.39
C GLU A 258 -19.52 -1.33 -8.06
N MET A 259 -18.19 -1.47 -7.95
CA MET A 259 -17.55 -1.85 -6.68
C MET A 259 -17.80 -0.82 -5.58
N ARG A 260 -17.69 0.47 -5.91
CA ARG A 260 -17.96 1.56 -4.97
C ARG A 260 -19.43 1.63 -4.55
N GLU A 261 -20.35 1.43 -5.49
CA GLU A 261 -21.79 1.37 -5.22
C GLU A 261 -22.16 0.18 -4.34
N ALA A 262 -21.48 -0.95 -4.53
CA ALA A 262 -21.61 -2.14 -3.68
C ALA A 262 -20.86 -2.03 -2.34
N LYS A 263 -20.13 -0.92 -2.10
CA LYS A 263 -19.33 -0.66 -0.88
C LYS A 263 -18.17 -1.64 -0.66
N VAL A 264 -17.56 -2.14 -1.73
CA VAL A 264 -16.30 -2.89 -1.65
C VAL A 264 -15.22 -1.99 -1.03
N ASP A 265 -14.50 -2.50 -0.04
CA ASP A 265 -13.58 -1.71 0.79
C ASP A 265 -12.32 -1.27 0.05
N TYR A 266 -11.79 -2.13 -0.83
CA TYR A 266 -10.55 -1.85 -1.57
C TYR A 266 -10.73 -1.96 -3.08
N LEU A 267 -10.44 -0.87 -3.78
CA LEU A 267 -10.32 -0.80 -5.24
C LEU A 267 -8.84 -0.95 -5.62
N GLY A 268 -8.49 -2.12 -6.16
CA GLY A 268 -7.15 -2.44 -6.60
C GLY A 268 -6.80 -1.90 -7.98
N THR A 269 -5.55 -1.49 -8.19
CA THR A 269 -4.98 -1.16 -9.51
C THR A 269 -3.46 -1.24 -9.54
N ASP A 270 -2.89 -1.56 -10.70
CA ASP A 270 -1.47 -1.29 -11.00
C ASP A 270 -1.25 0.14 -11.56
N ASP A 271 -2.31 0.84 -12.00
CA ASP A 271 -2.22 2.22 -12.54
C ASP A 271 -2.67 3.23 -11.48
N LEU A 272 -1.72 3.62 -10.63
CA LEU A 272 -1.97 4.52 -9.49
C LEU A 272 -2.65 5.82 -9.90
N ALA A 273 -2.21 6.41 -11.02
CA ALA A 273 -2.73 7.69 -11.53
C ALA A 273 -4.16 7.57 -12.03
N ALA A 274 -4.51 6.47 -12.68
CA ALA A 274 -5.88 6.23 -13.14
C ALA A 274 -6.87 6.09 -11.99
N LEU A 275 -6.55 5.31 -10.94
CA LEU A 275 -7.44 5.19 -9.79
C LEU A 275 -7.55 6.51 -9.01
N ARG A 276 -6.44 7.23 -8.85
CA ARG A 276 -6.44 8.58 -8.27
C ARG A 276 -7.40 9.49 -9.03
N ALA A 277 -7.30 9.56 -10.36
CA ALA A 277 -8.17 10.38 -11.19
C ALA A 277 -9.65 9.97 -11.08
N PHE A 278 -9.94 8.66 -11.04
CA PHE A 278 -11.29 8.16 -10.82
C PHE A 278 -11.86 8.58 -9.47
N MET A 279 -11.09 8.46 -8.39
CA MET A 279 -11.53 8.71 -7.01
C MET A 279 -11.67 10.20 -6.67
N THR A 280 -11.06 11.09 -7.46
CA THR A 280 -11.20 12.55 -7.29
C THR A 280 -12.20 13.17 -8.26
N THR A 281 -12.74 12.40 -9.20
CA THR A 281 -13.83 12.85 -10.06
C THR A 281 -15.11 12.95 -9.23
N ARG A 282 -15.63 14.17 -9.10
CA ARG A 282 -16.92 14.45 -8.44
C ARG A 282 -18.08 13.81 -9.18
#